data_AF-A0A7T8QV68-F1
#
_entry.id   AF-A0A7T8QV68-F1
#
_cell.length_a   1.000
_cell.length_b   1.000
_cell.length_c   1.000
_cell.angle_alpha   90.00
_cell.angle_beta   90.00
_cell.angle_gamma   90.00
#
_symmetry.space_group_name_H-M   'P 1'
#
loop_
_entity.id
_entity.type
_entity.pdbx_description
1 polymer ?
#
loop_
_entity_poly.entity_id
_entity_poly.type
_entity_poly.pdbx_seq_one_letter_code
_entity_poly.pdbx_strand_id
1 'polypeptide(L)'
;MGLADDLKYDLEIPKVPAGKRKRILLIQERVRSLASNIFRRHGGVCVNAPIFMPKGKRGIYDPSRDNLVEVMTRNGGVVSLPHDLRIHFARYLAKSNIHSLKRYCISPVYREEAVFGTTPKELIECAFDIASPEPGSYVADAEVILVVDELIRELGNRERNTLSVLTTFSSSKVS
;
A
#
# COMPACT_ATOMS: atom_id res chain seq x y z
N MET A 1 -7.63 -17.66 22.63
CA MET A 1 -7.97 -18.28 21.33
C MET A 1 -8.41 -19.69 21.62
N GLY A 2 -9.60 -20.08 21.17
CA GLY A 2 -10.06 -21.47 21.29
C GLY A 2 -9.55 -22.30 20.11
N LEU A 3 -9.44 -23.61 20.28
CA LEU A 3 -9.02 -24.56 19.24
C LEU A 3 -9.80 -24.40 17.91
N ALA A 4 -11.07 -23.99 17.98
CA ALA A 4 -11.91 -23.75 16.82
C ALA A 4 -11.51 -22.50 16.02
N ASP A 5 -11.03 -21.45 16.69
CA ASP A 5 -10.56 -20.22 16.04
C ASP A 5 -9.23 -20.48 15.32
N ASP A 6 -8.33 -21.23 15.96
CA ASP A 6 -7.04 -21.63 15.37
C ASP A 6 -7.26 -22.54 14.15
N LEU A 7 -8.17 -23.50 14.25
CA LEU A 7 -8.51 -24.40 13.13
C LEU A 7 -9.12 -23.63 11.95
N LYS A 8 -9.95 -22.62 12.22
CA LYS A 8 -10.52 -21.74 11.19
C LYS A 8 -9.42 -20.94 10.49
N TYR A 9 -8.48 -20.38 11.26
CA TYR A 9 -7.35 -19.64 10.72
C TYR A 9 -6.48 -20.51 9.78
N ASP A 10 -6.16 -21.73 10.21
CA ASP A 10 -5.37 -22.69 9.42
C ASP A 10 -6.09 -23.16 8.14
N LEU A 11 -7.43 -23.21 8.16
CA LEU A 11 -8.25 -23.55 6.98
C LEU A 11 -8.30 -22.41 5.95
N GLU A 12 -8.19 -21.15 6.39
CA GLU A 12 -8.17 -19.97 5.51
C GLU A 12 -6.84 -19.81 4.76
N ILE A 13 -5.73 -20.38 5.25
CA ILE A 13 -4.43 -20.36 4.56
C ILE A 13 -4.50 -21.23 3.28
N PRO A 14 -4.43 -20.65 2.07
CA PRO A 14 -4.54 -21.44 0.85
C PRO A 14 -3.40 -22.46 0.77
N LYS A 15 -3.72 -23.76 0.66
CA LYS A 15 -2.76 -24.87 0.55
C LYS A 15 -2.04 -24.86 -0.81
N VAL A 16 -1.23 -23.83 -1.05
CA VAL A 16 -0.39 -23.70 -2.25
C VAL A 16 0.81 -24.65 -2.09
N PRO A 17 1.13 -25.48 -3.09
CA PRO A 17 2.30 -26.36 -3.04
C PRO A 17 3.58 -25.57 -2.72
N ALA A 18 4.44 -26.10 -1.86
CA ALA A 18 5.64 -25.40 -1.37
C ALA A 18 6.53 -24.85 -2.50
N GLY A 19 6.71 -25.62 -3.59
CA GLY A 19 7.49 -25.17 -4.76
C GLY A 19 6.85 -23.98 -5.50
N LYS A 20 5.52 -23.89 -5.53
CA LYS A 20 4.79 -22.77 -6.12
C LYS A 20 4.86 -21.54 -5.22
N ARG A 21 4.76 -21.71 -3.89
CA ARG A 21 4.97 -20.62 -2.91
C ARG A 21 6.37 -20.02 -3.02
N LYS A 22 7.42 -20.84 -3.04
CA LYS A 22 8.81 -20.36 -3.17
C LYS A 22 9.03 -19.52 -4.44
N ARG A 23 8.47 -19.95 -5.57
CA ARG A 23 8.54 -19.18 -6.82
C ARG A 23 7.84 -17.82 -6.72
N ILE A 24 6.67 -17.76 -6.09
CA ILE A 24 5.94 -16.50 -5.88
C ILE A 24 6.76 -15.54 -5.02
N LEU A 25 7.35 -16.02 -3.92
CA LEU A 25 8.18 -15.20 -3.04
C LEU A 25 9.42 -14.63 -3.76
N LEU A 26 10.10 -15.46 -4.57
CA LEU A 26 11.24 -15.01 -5.36
C LEU A 26 10.86 -13.93 -6.40
N ILE A 27 9.70 -14.09 -7.05
CA ILE A 27 9.18 -13.08 -7.99
C ILE A 27 8.86 -11.79 -7.23
N GLN A 28 8.18 -11.87 -6.09
CA GLN A 28 7.87 -10.71 -5.27
C GLN A 28 9.12 -9.96 -4.80
N GLU A 29 10.16 -10.68 -4.39
CA GLU A 29 11.44 -10.10 -3.99
C GLU A 29 12.11 -9.38 -5.17
N ARG A 30 12.15 -10.02 -6.34
CA ARG A 30 12.70 -9.41 -7.56
C ARG A 30 11.94 -8.15 -7.96
N VAL A 31 10.61 -8.19 -7.98
CA VAL A 31 9.76 -7.03 -8.28
C VAL A 31 9.99 -5.91 -7.28
N ARG A 32 10.06 -6.22 -5.97
CA ARG A 32 10.34 -5.24 -4.91
C ARG A 32 11.71 -4.57 -5.11
N SER A 33 12.73 -5.35 -5.40
CA SER A 33 14.09 -4.86 -5.63
C SER A 33 14.15 -3.95 -6.86
N LEU A 34 13.54 -4.39 -7.97
CA LEU A 34 13.47 -3.62 -9.21
C LEU A 34 12.76 -2.28 -9.01
N ALA A 35 11.55 -2.32 -8.45
CA ALA A 35 10.76 -1.11 -8.17
C ALA A 35 11.55 -0.13 -7.28
N SER A 36 12.15 -0.64 -6.20
CA SER A 36 12.99 0.18 -5.29
C SER A 36 14.21 0.79 -5.99
N ASN A 37 14.80 0.10 -6.98
CA ASN A 37 15.91 0.64 -7.75
C ASN A 37 15.44 1.80 -8.64
N ILE A 38 14.34 1.59 -9.37
CA ILE A 38 13.75 2.61 -10.26
C ILE A 38 13.39 3.85 -9.45
N PHE A 39 12.62 3.71 -8.36
CA PHE A 39 12.21 4.86 -7.55
C PHE A 39 13.40 5.66 -7.01
N ARG A 40 14.48 4.98 -6.60
CA ARG A 40 15.70 5.64 -6.14
C ARG A 40 16.41 6.41 -7.26
N ARG A 41 16.40 5.91 -8.51
CA ARG A 41 16.95 6.66 -9.66
C ARG A 41 16.20 7.96 -9.91
N HIS A 42 14.88 7.98 -9.66
CA HIS A 42 14.02 9.18 -9.75
C HIS A 42 14.06 10.03 -8.47
N GLY A 43 15.03 9.81 -7.58
CA GLY A 43 15.20 10.59 -6.34
C GLY A 43 14.21 10.26 -5.23
N GLY A 44 13.46 9.16 -5.35
CA GLY A 44 12.55 8.69 -4.32
C GLY A 44 13.30 8.14 -3.09
N VAL A 45 12.84 8.55 -1.91
CA VAL A 45 13.32 8.03 -0.62
C VAL A 45 12.31 7.07 -0.01
N CYS A 46 12.76 5.98 0.61
CA CYS A 46 11.87 5.05 1.30
C CYS A 46 11.28 5.70 2.56
N VAL A 47 9.97 5.93 2.60
CA VAL A 47 9.29 6.55 3.74
C VAL A 47 8.06 5.75 4.14
N ASN A 48 8.08 5.24 5.38
CA ASN A 48 6.96 4.53 5.99
C ASN A 48 6.17 5.47 6.88
N ALA A 49 4.92 5.72 6.51
CA ALA A 49 3.99 6.46 7.36
C ALA A 49 3.51 5.59 8.54
N PRO A 50 3.09 6.19 9.67
CA PRO A 50 2.51 5.44 10.78
C PRO A 50 1.30 4.62 10.33
N ILE A 51 1.26 3.33 10.67
CA ILE A 51 0.26 2.37 10.17
C ILE A 51 -1.14 2.53 10.78
N PHE A 52 -1.23 3.03 12.01
CA PHE A 52 -2.52 3.18 12.69
C PHE A 52 -3.05 4.59 12.51
N MET A 53 -4.25 4.69 11.94
CA MET A 53 -4.96 5.94 11.83
C MET A 53 -6.15 5.96 12.79
N PRO A 54 -6.32 7.01 13.60
CA PRO A 54 -7.52 7.14 14.42
C PRO A 54 -8.76 7.24 13.52
N LYS A 55 -9.86 6.59 13.92
CA LYS A 55 -11.13 6.71 13.21
C LYS A 55 -11.59 8.16 13.20
N GLY A 56 -11.52 8.80 12.03
CA GLY A 56 -11.99 10.17 11.84
C GLY A 56 -13.52 10.24 11.82
N LYS A 57 -14.10 11.32 12.37
CA LYS A 57 -15.56 11.58 12.30
C LYS A 57 -16.03 11.98 10.89
N ARG A 58 -15.10 12.46 10.04
CA ARG A 58 -15.34 12.75 8.62
C ARG A 58 -14.60 11.66 7.83
N GLY A 59 -15.36 10.82 7.14
CA GLY A 59 -14.79 9.71 6.37
C GLY A 59 -13.99 10.24 5.20
N ILE A 60 -12.67 9.99 5.19
CA ILE A 60 -11.84 10.12 3.99
C ILE A 60 -12.14 8.94 3.03
N TYR A 61 -12.53 7.82 3.61
CA TYR A 61 -12.95 6.61 2.93
C TYR A 61 -14.48 6.54 2.89
N ASP A 62 -15.00 5.98 1.79
CA ASP A 62 -16.43 5.73 1.57
C ASP A 62 -16.80 4.36 2.16
N PRO A 63 -17.61 4.30 3.24
CA PRO A 63 -17.97 3.04 3.88
C PRO A 63 -18.70 2.04 2.96
N SER A 64 -19.26 2.50 1.84
CA SER A 64 -19.95 1.65 0.87
C SER A 64 -19.01 1.02 -0.17
N ARG A 65 -17.77 1.52 -0.29
CA ARG A 65 -16.81 1.11 -1.32
C ARG A 65 -15.47 0.65 -0.73
N ASP A 66 -15.09 1.18 0.42
CA ASP A 66 -13.81 0.93 1.07
C ASP A 66 -13.98 -0.03 2.25
N ASN A 67 -13.47 -1.24 2.05
CA ASN A 67 -13.53 -2.33 3.03
C ASN A 67 -12.45 -2.13 4.11
N LEU A 68 -12.65 -1.17 5.00
CA LEU A 68 -11.70 -0.81 6.06
C LEU A 68 -11.63 -1.85 7.17
N VAL A 69 -10.41 -2.22 7.55
CA VAL A 69 -10.16 -3.02 8.75
C VAL A 69 -9.99 -2.11 9.95
N GLU A 70 -10.85 -2.27 10.95
CA GLU A 70 -10.84 -1.50 12.19
C GLU A 70 -10.45 -2.39 13.38
N VAL A 71 -9.54 -1.90 14.22
CA VAL A 71 -9.02 -2.61 15.39
C VAL A 71 -9.29 -1.78 16.64
N MET A 72 -9.77 -2.45 17.68
CA MET A 72 -9.95 -1.85 19.00
C MET A 72 -8.64 -1.93 19.79
N THR A 73 -8.17 -0.77 20.24
CA THR A 73 -7.04 -0.66 21.16
C THR A 73 -7.48 -1.02 22.60
N ARG A 74 -6.54 -1.38 23.46
CA ARG A 74 -6.82 -1.81 24.85
C ARG A 74 -7.62 -0.78 25.67
N ASN A 75 -7.52 0.51 25.35
CA ASN A 75 -8.25 1.57 26.06
C ASN A 75 -9.65 1.84 25.49
N GLY A 76 -10.13 1.02 24.54
CA GLY A 76 -11.43 1.18 23.90
C GLY A 76 -11.44 2.12 22.69
N GLY A 77 -10.31 2.73 22.34
CA GLY A 77 -10.19 3.53 21.12
C GLY A 77 -10.17 2.66 19.87
N VAL A 78 -10.81 3.13 18.78
CA VAL A 78 -10.80 2.45 17.49
C VAL A 78 -9.80 3.10 16.53
N VAL A 79 -8.94 2.29 15.94
CA VAL A 79 -7.99 2.68 14.89
C VAL A 79 -8.23 1.84 13.64
N SER A 80 -7.97 2.40 12.46
CA SER A 80 -8.00 1.66 11.21
C SER A 80 -6.60 1.27 10.77
N LEU A 81 -6.49 0.09 10.15
CA LEU A 81 -5.30 -0.29 9.39
C LEU A 81 -5.27 0.41 8.02
N PRO A 82 -4.12 0.43 7.33
CA PRO A 82 -4.03 1.04 6.00
C PRO A 82 -4.87 0.29 4.98
N HIS A 83 -5.88 0.95 4.39
CA HIS A 83 -6.59 0.45 3.20
C HIS A 83 -5.78 0.71 1.92
N ASP A 84 -5.05 1.84 1.90
CA ASP A 84 -4.06 2.21 0.89
C ASP A 84 -2.86 2.94 1.54
N LEU A 85 -1.78 3.10 0.77
CA LEU A 85 -0.57 3.80 1.23
C LEU A 85 -0.64 5.34 1.14
N ARG A 86 -1.69 5.90 0.53
CA ARG A 86 -1.77 7.33 0.21
C ARG A 86 -2.24 8.17 1.39
N ILE A 87 -3.35 7.77 2.02
CA ILE A 87 -3.97 8.58 3.08
C ILE A 87 -3.05 8.69 4.30
N HIS A 88 -2.39 7.59 4.66
CA HIS A 88 -1.42 7.56 5.75
C HIS A 88 -0.25 8.51 5.49
N PHE A 89 0.21 8.58 4.24
CA PHE A 89 1.27 9.48 3.84
C PHE A 89 0.84 10.95 3.79
N ALA A 90 -0.33 11.26 3.23
CA ALA A 90 -0.87 12.61 3.24
C ALA A 90 -0.97 13.16 4.68
N ARG A 91 -1.46 12.33 5.62
CA ARG A 91 -1.49 12.67 7.05
C ARG A 91 -0.08 12.85 7.63
N TYR A 92 0.88 12.03 7.24
CA TYR A 92 2.28 12.16 7.66
C TYR A 92 2.88 13.48 7.19
N LEU A 93 2.70 13.86 5.92
CA LEU A 93 3.15 15.14 5.37
C LEU A 93 2.54 16.32 6.13
N ALA A 94 1.22 16.31 6.32
CA ALA A 94 0.50 17.37 7.03
C ALA A 94 0.99 17.58 8.48
N LYS A 95 1.53 16.53 9.11
CA LYS A 95 2.05 16.57 10.48
C LYS A 95 3.54 16.89 10.59
N SER A 96 4.31 16.59 9.55
CA SER A 96 5.77 16.65 9.57
C SER A 96 6.33 17.98 9.07
N ASN A 97 5.47 18.91 8.63
CA ASN A 97 5.86 20.19 8.03
C ASN A 97 6.81 20.01 6.82
N ILE A 98 6.66 18.89 6.11
CA ILE A 98 7.40 18.57 4.89
C ILE A 98 6.59 19.08 3.71
N HIS A 99 7.15 20.05 2.97
CA HIS A 99 6.46 20.68 1.83
C HIS A 99 6.87 20.11 0.47
N SER A 100 8.06 19.50 0.37
CA SER A 100 8.52 18.83 -0.85
C SER A 100 9.20 17.51 -0.50
N LEU A 101 8.79 16.43 -1.17
CA LEU A 101 9.33 15.09 -0.98
C LEU A 101 8.96 14.19 -2.16
N LYS A 102 9.95 13.50 -2.72
CA LYS A 102 9.70 12.30 -3.54
C LYS A 102 9.90 11.08 -2.66
N ARG A 103 8.87 10.27 -2.50
CA ARG A 103 8.96 9.05 -1.69
C ARG A 103 8.55 7.82 -2.46
N TYR A 104 8.99 6.67 -1.96
CA TYR A 104 8.35 5.41 -2.24
C TYR A 104 8.08 4.62 -0.96
N CYS A 105 7.12 3.70 -1.02
CA CYS A 105 6.80 2.77 0.06
C CYS A 105 6.32 1.45 -0.55
N ILE A 106 6.83 0.33 -0.03
CA ILE A 106 6.37 -1.01 -0.39
C ILE A 106 5.98 -1.72 0.90
N SER A 107 4.69 -1.78 1.20
CA SER A 107 4.17 -2.17 2.52
C SER A 107 2.81 -2.85 2.40
N PRO A 108 2.44 -3.76 3.31
CA PRO A 108 1.09 -4.32 3.34
C PRO A 108 0.01 -3.26 3.59
N VAL A 109 -1.15 -3.52 3.01
CA VAL A 109 -2.45 -2.89 3.28
C VAL A 109 -3.47 -3.99 3.56
N TYR A 110 -4.56 -3.62 4.21
CA TYR A 110 -5.52 -4.54 4.79
C TYR A 110 -6.92 -4.17 4.34
N ARG A 111 -7.67 -5.18 3.88
CA ARG A 111 -9.05 -5.00 3.41
C ARG A 111 -9.95 -6.08 3.99
N GLU A 112 -11.12 -5.68 4.47
CA GLU A 112 -12.16 -6.62 4.89
C GLU A 112 -12.67 -7.45 3.70
N GLU A 113 -12.95 -8.71 3.97
CA GLU A 113 -13.66 -9.57 3.03
C GLU A 113 -15.16 -9.31 3.10
N ALA A 114 -15.85 -9.55 1.98
CA ALA A 114 -17.32 -9.44 1.94
C ALA A 114 -18.02 -10.44 2.86
N VAL A 115 -17.33 -11.53 3.24
CA VAL A 115 -17.86 -12.57 4.12
C VAL A 115 -17.45 -12.29 5.56
N PHE A 116 -18.45 -11.98 6.39
CA PHE A 116 -18.25 -11.62 7.79
C PHE A 116 -17.56 -12.72 8.59
N GLY A 117 -16.59 -12.34 9.41
CA GLY A 117 -15.87 -13.23 10.32
C GLY A 117 -14.70 -14.01 9.69
N THR A 118 -14.33 -13.73 8.45
CA THR A 118 -13.07 -14.23 7.85
C THR A 118 -11.91 -13.30 8.20
N THR A 119 -10.68 -13.79 8.11
CA THR A 119 -9.51 -12.94 8.34
C THR A 119 -9.39 -11.87 7.25
N PRO A 120 -9.05 -10.61 7.60
CA PRO A 120 -8.85 -9.58 6.59
C PRO A 120 -7.74 -9.96 5.61
N LYS A 121 -7.90 -9.57 4.34
CA LYS A 121 -6.87 -9.79 3.33
C LYS A 121 -5.72 -8.82 3.51
N GLU A 122 -4.52 -9.37 3.58
CA GLU A 122 -3.27 -8.62 3.47
C GLU A 122 -2.82 -8.60 2.00
N LEU A 123 -2.62 -7.40 1.47
CA LEU A 123 -2.09 -7.15 0.14
C LEU A 123 -0.83 -6.31 0.27
N ILE A 124 0.29 -6.71 -0.30
CA ILE A 124 1.44 -5.80 -0.41
C ILE A 124 1.05 -4.70 -1.37
N GLU A 125 1.24 -3.42 -1.04
CA GLU A 125 1.19 -2.30 -1.98
C GLU A 125 2.53 -1.63 -2.26
N CYS A 126 2.62 -0.94 -3.39
CA CYS A 126 3.75 -0.18 -3.85
C CYS A 126 3.25 1.21 -4.28
N ALA A 127 3.82 2.25 -3.69
CA ALA A 127 3.49 3.64 -3.97
C ALA A 127 4.77 4.43 -4.26
N PHE A 128 4.69 5.34 -5.22
CA PHE A 128 5.66 6.40 -5.46
C PHE A 128 4.89 7.72 -5.52
N ASP A 129 5.23 8.65 -4.65
CA ASP A 129 4.52 9.92 -4.48
C ASP A 129 5.49 11.08 -4.63
N ILE A 130 5.04 12.13 -5.31
CA ILE A 130 5.73 13.41 -5.41
C ILE A 130 4.87 14.45 -4.71
N ALA A 131 5.35 14.95 -3.57
CA ALA A 131 4.81 16.11 -2.90
C ALA A 131 5.64 17.34 -3.30
N SER A 132 4.97 18.39 -3.74
CA SER A 132 5.58 19.67 -4.13
C SER A 132 4.70 20.83 -3.67
N PRO A 133 5.28 21.95 -3.22
CA PRO A 133 4.52 23.13 -2.84
C PRO A 133 4.03 23.93 -4.05
N GLU A 134 4.55 23.67 -5.26
CA GLU A 134 4.21 24.42 -6.47
C GLU A 134 2.91 23.87 -7.12
N PRO A 135 1.78 24.60 -7.06
CA PRO A 135 0.55 24.17 -7.69
C PRO A 135 0.62 24.34 -9.22
N GLY A 136 0.13 23.35 -9.97
CA GLY A 136 -0.09 23.48 -11.41
C GLY A 136 1.08 23.07 -12.32
N SER A 137 2.17 22.54 -11.77
CA SER A 137 3.25 21.96 -12.57
C SER A 137 2.93 20.52 -12.99
N TYR A 138 2.79 20.28 -14.30
CA TYR A 138 2.62 18.94 -14.87
C TYR A 138 3.90 18.10 -14.86
N VAL A 139 5.03 18.67 -14.40
CA VAL A 139 6.33 17.98 -14.36
C VAL A 139 6.26 16.77 -13.42
N ALA A 140 5.62 16.90 -12.26
CA ALA A 140 5.46 15.80 -11.32
C ALA A 140 4.60 14.66 -11.91
N ASP A 141 3.52 15.01 -12.62
CA ASP A 141 2.65 14.03 -13.27
C ASP A 141 3.39 13.32 -14.41
N ALA A 142 4.15 14.05 -15.23
CA ALA A 142 4.97 13.49 -16.30
C ALA A 142 6.06 12.55 -15.76
N GLU A 143 6.72 12.93 -14.66
CA GLU A 143 7.73 12.10 -14.00
C GLU A 143 7.12 10.80 -13.44
N VAL A 144 5.94 10.89 -12.80
CA VAL A 144 5.19 9.72 -12.35
C VAL A 144 4.89 8.76 -13.50
N ILE A 145 4.41 9.28 -14.64
CA ILE A 145 4.14 8.46 -15.84
C ILE A 145 5.43 7.82 -16.38
N LEU A 146 6.54 8.55 -16.37
CA LEU A 146 7.84 8.02 -16.79
C LEU A 146 8.31 6.87 -15.86
N VAL A 147 8.16 7.03 -14.54
CA VAL A 147 8.47 5.98 -13.55
C VAL A 147 7.64 4.72 -13.81
N VAL A 148 6.34 4.88 -14.12
CA VAL A 148 5.46 3.76 -14.49
C VAL A 148 5.96 3.04 -15.73
N ASP A 149 6.24 3.81 -16.77
CA ASP A 149 6.69 3.27 -18.05
C ASP A 149 8.02 2.51 -17.90
N GLU A 150 8.98 3.05 -17.15
CA GLU A 150 10.22 2.36 -16.80
C GLU A 150 9.97 1.05 -16.03
N LEU A 151 9.08 1.10 -15.03
CA LEU A 151 8.72 -0.08 -14.25
C LEU A 151 8.14 -1.18 -15.16
N ILE A 152 7.18 -0.83 -16.03
CA ILE A 152 6.56 -1.77 -16.97
C ILE A 152 7.55 -2.32 -17.99
N ARG A 153 8.50 -1.49 -18.48
CA ARG A 153 9.54 -1.91 -19.44
C ARG A 153 10.53 -2.87 -18.82
N GLU A 154 10.99 -2.61 -17.60
CA GLU A 154 11.97 -3.46 -16.91
C GLU A 154 11.33 -4.74 -16.34
N LEU A 155 10.02 -4.73 -16.07
CA LEU A 155 9.24 -5.91 -15.70
C LEU A 155 8.97 -6.80 -16.92
N GLY A 156 9.51 -8.02 -16.89
CA GLY A 156 9.27 -9.00 -17.95
C GLY A 156 7.78 -9.37 -18.07
N ASN A 157 7.35 -9.79 -19.26
CA ASN A 157 5.95 -10.17 -19.57
C ASN A 157 5.31 -11.14 -18.55
N ARG A 158 6.12 -11.98 -17.89
CA ARG A 158 5.68 -13.00 -16.94
C ARG A 158 5.42 -12.48 -15.53
N GLU A 159 5.96 -11.31 -15.19
CA GLU A 159 5.84 -10.67 -13.86
C GLU A 159 4.68 -9.67 -13.82
N ARG A 160 4.24 -9.18 -14.99
CA ARG A 160 3.16 -8.18 -15.15
C ARG A 160 1.81 -8.58 -14.53
N ASN A 161 1.47 -9.88 -14.54
CA ASN A 161 0.20 -10.37 -13.97
C ASN A 161 0.19 -10.41 -12.44
N THR A 162 1.34 -10.28 -11.77
CA THR A 162 1.45 -10.18 -10.31
C THR A 162 1.29 -8.73 -9.81
N LEU A 163 1.33 -7.75 -10.72
CA LEU A 163 1.15 -6.31 -10.45
C LEU A 163 -0.28 -5.80 -10.71
N SER A 164 -1.26 -6.69 -10.91
CA SER A 164 -2.67 -6.28 -11.01
C SER A 164 -3.20 -5.63 -9.73
N VAL A 165 -2.45 -5.76 -8.66
CA VAL A 165 -2.53 -4.93 -7.46
C VAL A 165 -1.29 -4.02 -7.58
N LEU A 166 -1.38 -2.73 -7.27
CA LEU A 166 -0.27 -1.92 -6.70
C LEU A 166 0.32 -0.82 -7.55
N THR A 167 -0.49 0.06 -8.11
CA THR A 167 0.05 1.39 -8.41
C THR A 167 -1.06 2.42 -8.39
N THR A 168 -1.34 2.94 -7.20
CA THR A 168 -2.07 4.20 -7.07
C THR A 168 -1.05 5.31 -6.98
N PHE A 169 -0.72 5.90 -8.13
CA PHE A 169 0.02 7.16 -8.14
C PHE A 169 -0.93 8.28 -7.77
N SER A 170 -0.54 9.09 -6.79
CA SER A 170 -1.30 10.27 -6.43
C SER A 170 -0.34 11.44 -6.32
N SER A 171 -0.45 12.38 -7.26
CA SER A 171 0.00 13.74 -7.03
C SER A 171 -0.89 14.33 -5.93
N SER A 172 -0.38 14.36 -4.70
CA SER A 172 -1.13 14.90 -3.57
C SER A 172 -0.84 16.40 -3.48
N LYS A 173 -1.85 17.20 -3.82
CA LYS A 173 -1.85 18.64 -3.57
C LYS A 173 -1.83 18.86 -2.06
N VAL A 174 -0.78 19.50 -1.55
CA VAL A 174 -0.78 20.05 -0.20
C VAL A 174 -1.50 21.40 -0.30
N SER A 175 -2.80 21.40 -0.04
CA SER A 175 -3.62 22.60 0.13
C SER A 175 -3.82 22.93 1.60
#